data_AF-A0A3B8QXT3-F1
#
_entry.id   AF-A0A3B8QXT3-F1
#
_cell.length_a   1.000
_cell.length_b   1.000
_cell.length_c   1.000
_cell.angle_alpha   90.00
_cell.angle_beta   90.00
_cell.angle_gamma   90.00
#
_symmetry.space_group_name_H-M   'P 1'
#
loop_
_entity.id
_entity.type
_entity.pdbx_description
1 polymer ?
#
loop_
_entity_poly.entity_id
_entity_poly.type
_entity_poly.pdbx_seq_one_letter_code
_entity_poly.pdbx_strand_id
1 'polypeptide(L)'
;MSLKNAGKLFRDHPIFVDVVFLIFASFAVHAAYVFIVDPISAAEIAKALMLGEVPQRTVWLILKDLEQELCLILALWCTLLLL
;
A
#
# COMPACT_ATOMS: atom_id res chain seq x y z
N MET A 1 -13.43 -2.28 -26.38
CA MET A 1 -14.26 -1.43 -25.51
C MET A 1 -13.76 0.01 -25.64
N SER A 2 -14.54 0.90 -26.23
CA SER A 2 -14.10 2.28 -26.53
C SER A 2 -13.85 3.07 -25.23
N LEU A 3 -12.76 3.83 -25.15
CA LEU A 3 -12.42 4.73 -24.02
C LEU A 3 -13.59 5.64 -23.60
N LYS A 4 -14.49 5.97 -24.54
CA LYS A 4 -15.72 6.73 -24.26
C LYS A 4 -16.69 6.02 -23.32
N ASN A 5 -16.73 4.68 -23.34
CA ASN A 5 -17.61 3.89 -22.47
C ASN A 5 -17.05 3.77 -21.05
N ALA A 6 -15.72 3.76 -20.91
CA ALA A 6 -15.08 3.82 -19.60
C ALA A 6 -15.43 5.13 -18.89
N GLY A 7 -15.22 6.28 -19.55
CA GLY A 7 -15.58 7.60 -19.01
C GLY A 7 -17.07 7.78 -18.67
N LYS A 8 -17.96 7.04 -19.33
CA LYS A 8 -19.40 7.01 -19.01
C LYS A 8 -19.71 6.15 -17.78
N LEU A 9 -19.08 4.98 -17.68
CA LEU A 9 -19.16 4.11 -16.49
C LEU A 9 -18.69 4.84 -15.22
N PHE A 10 -17.60 5.60 -15.31
CA PHE A 10 -17.07 6.41 -14.21
C PHE A 10 -18.05 7.49 -13.73
N ARG A 11 -18.93 7.97 -14.61
CA ARG A 11 -19.88 9.06 -14.30
C ARG A 11 -21.20 8.55 -13.72
N ASP A 12 -21.65 7.39 -14.18
CA ASP A 12 -22.99 6.86 -13.84
C ASP A 12 -22.97 5.99 -12.55
N HIS A 13 -21.81 5.49 -12.13
CA HIS A 13 -21.66 4.61 -10.95
C HIS A 13 -20.47 5.00 -10.06
N PRO A 14 -20.53 6.13 -9.34
CA PRO A 14 -19.41 6.62 -8.51
C PRO A 14 -18.96 5.59 -7.48
N ILE A 15 -19.90 4.92 -6.80
CA ILE A 15 -19.59 3.89 -5.80
C ILE A 15 -18.79 2.72 -6.40
N PHE A 16 -19.07 2.33 -7.64
CA PHE A 16 -18.35 1.23 -8.28
C PHE A 16 -16.89 1.60 -8.52
N VAL A 17 -16.63 2.84 -8.95
CA VAL A 17 -15.28 3.38 -9.13
C VAL A 17 -14.54 3.42 -7.80
N ASP A 18 -15.20 3.93 -6.76
CA ASP A 18 -14.62 4.07 -5.43
C ASP A 18 -14.14 2.72 -4.89
N VAL A 19 -14.99 1.69 -5.00
CA VAL A 19 -14.68 0.32 -4.56
C VAL A 19 -13.57 -0.30 -5.40
N VAL A 20 -13.58 -0.11 -6.72
CA VAL A 20 -12.52 -0.63 -7.61
C VAL A 20 -11.16 -0.01 -7.25
N PHE A 21 -11.10 1.30 -6.99
CA PHE A 21 -9.86 1.97 -6.59
C PHE A 21 -9.41 1.56 -5.20
N LEU A 22 -10.33 1.36 -4.25
CA LEU A 22 -9.98 0.88 -2.91
C LEU A 22 -9.41 -0.54 -2.95
N ILE A 23 -10.01 -1.43 -3.75
CA ILE A 23 -9.50 -2.79 -3.96
C ILE A 23 -8.11 -2.71 -4.58
N PHE A 24 -7.95 -1.93 -5.65
CA PHE A 24 -6.66 -1.78 -6.31
C PHE A 24 -5.59 -1.24 -5.36
N ALA A 25 -5.89 -0.19 -4.58
CA ALA A 25 -4.97 0.39 -3.61
C ALA A 25 -4.57 -0.63 -2.53
N SER A 26 -5.54 -1.38 -2.01
CA SER A 26 -5.31 -2.45 -1.03
C SER A 26 -4.36 -3.50 -1.57
N PHE A 27 -4.62 -4.05 -2.76
CA PHE A 27 -3.76 -5.07 -3.37
C PHE A 27 -2.37 -4.54 -3.71
N ALA A 28 -2.26 -3.33 -4.24
CA ALA A 28 -0.98 -2.74 -4.63
C ALA A 28 -0.07 -2.51 -3.41
N VAL A 29 -0.59 -1.91 -2.35
CA VAL A 29 0.18 -1.65 -1.12
C VAL A 29 0.47 -2.96 -0.40
N HIS A 30 -0.51 -3.85 -0.23
CA HIS A 30 -0.30 -5.13 0.44
C HIS A 30 0.75 -5.99 -0.27
N ALA A 31 0.74 -6.02 -1.61
CA ALA A 31 1.78 -6.71 -2.36
C ALA A 31 3.17 -6.10 -2.11
N ALA A 32 3.30 -4.77 -2.08
CA ALA A 32 4.56 -4.12 -1.72
C ALA A 32 5.02 -4.47 -0.31
N TYR A 33 4.09 -4.62 0.64
CA TYR A 33 4.40 -5.06 2.00
C TYR A 33 4.95 -6.49 2.04
N VAL A 34 4.20 -7.43 1.47
CA VAL A 34 4.56 -8.86 1.47
C VAL A 34 5.88 -9.12 0.75
N PHE A 35 6.13 -8.45 -0.39
CA PHE A 35 7.32 -8.72 -1.20
C PHE A 35 8.54 -7.88 -0.84
N ILE A 36 8.37 -6.74 -0.15
CA ILE A 36 9.45 -5.77 0.08
C ILE A 36 9.56 -5.38 1.55
N VAL A 37 8.52 -4.80 2.15
CA VAL A 37 8.61 -4.20 3.50
C VAL A 37 8.86 -5.25 4.57
N ASP A 38 8.06 -6.32 4.59
CA ASP A 38 8.15 -7.39 5.58
C ASP A 38 9.48 -8.15 5.51
N PRO A 39 9.92 -8.65 4.33
CA PRO A 39 11.18 -9.40 4.28
C PRO A 39 12.39 -8.53 4.62
N ILE A 40 12.43 -7.27 4.21
CA ILE A 40 13.55 -6.37 4.49
C ILE A 40 13.59 -6.01 5.98
N SER A 41 12.46 -5.60 6.56
CA SER A 41 12.39 -5.23 7.98
C SER A 41 12.73 -6.41 8.90
N ALA A 42 12.26 -7.63 8.57
CA ALA A 42 12.60 -8.84 9.29
C ALA A 42 14.11 -9.14 9.24
N ALA A 43 14.74 -8.98 8.07
CA ALA A 43 16.18 -9.18 7.91
C ALA A 43 17.00 -8.16 8.72
N GLU A 44 16.58 -6.90 8.76
CA GLU A 44 17.23 -5.84 9.55
C GLU A 44 17.13 -6.11 11.06
N ILE A 45 15.96 -6.54 11.54
CA ILE A 45 15.76 -6.93 12.95
C ILE A 45 16.64 -8.13 13.30
N ALA A 46 16.65 -9.16 12.46
CA ALA A 46 17.46 -10.36 12.67
C ALA A 46 18.96 -10.01 12.72
N LYS A 47 19.43 -9.15 11.82
CA LYS A 47 20.82 -8.67 11.81
C LYS A 47 21.19 -7.95 13.09
N ALA A 48 20.35 -7.03 13.57
CA ALA A 48 20.59 -6.30 14.81
C ALA A 48 20.63 -7.25 16.03
N LEU A 49 19.72 -8.23 16.07
CA LEU A 49 19.70 -9.25 17.12
C LEU A 49 20.99 -10.08 17.16
N MET A 50 21.53 -10.46 15.99
CA MET A 50 22.79 -11.20 15.90
C MET A 50 24.01 -10.40 16.37
N LEU A 51 23.97 -9.07 16.20
CA LEU A 51 25.03 -8.16 16.64
C LEU A 51 24.88 -7.71 18.10
N GLY A 52 23.76 -8.04 18.76
CA GLY A 52 23.44 -7.53 20.10
C GLY A 52 23.14 -6.02 20.10
N GLU A 53 22.74 -5.48 18.96
CA GLU A 53 22.45 -4.06 18.75
C GLU A 53 20.95 -3.79 18.68
N VAL A 54 20.56 -2.53 18.90
CA VAL A 54 19.19 -2.08 18.67
C VAL A 54 18.98 -1.88 17.16
N PRO A 55 17.89 -2.40 16.55
CA PRO A 55 17.59 -2.17 15.15
C PRO A 55 17.60 -0.68 14.77
N GLN A 56 18.28 -0.35 13.67
CA GLN A 56 18.30 1.02 13.16
C GLN A 56 16.92 1.42 12.63
N ARG A 57 16.51 2.68 12.83
CA ARG A 57 15.24 3.22 12.32
C ARG A 57 15.34 3.51 10.83
N THR A 58 15.33 2.47 10.02
CA THR A 58 15.24 2.57 8.56
C THR A 58 13.82 2.86 8.11
N VAL A 59 13.65 3.26 6.85
CA VAL A 59 12.32 3.46 6.25
C VAL A 59 11.49 2.18 6.33
N TRP A 60 12.09 1.01 6.07
CA TRP A 60 11.42 -0.28 6.11
C TRP A 60 10.96 -0.65 7.52
N LEU A 61 11.79 -0.37 8.53
CA LEU A 61 11.45 -0.64 9.92
C LEU A 61 10.34 0.28 10.45
N ILE A 62 10.26 1.52 9.94
CA ILE A 62 9.16 2.44 10.24
C ILE A 62 7.86 1.97 9.58
N LEU A 63 7.95 1.47 8.34
CA LEU A 63 6.77 1.05 7.57
C LEU A 63 6.18 -0.29 8.02
N LYS A 64 6.94 -1.16 8.70
CA LYS A 64 6.52 -2.53 9.05
C LYS A 64 5.21 -2.63 9.86
N ASP A 65 4.79 -1.55 10.50
CA ASP A 65 3.62 -1.57 11.38
C ASP A 65 2.33 -1.53 10.55
N LEU A 66 1.34 -2.34 10.94
CA LEU A 66 0.05 -2.47 10.25
C LEU A 66 -0.68 -1.13 10.10
N GLU A 67 -0.51 -0.22 11.07
CA GLU A 67 -1.06 1.13 11.00
C GLU A 67 -0.54 1.89 9.77
N GLN A 68 0.74 1.75 9.43
CA GLN A 68 1.33 2.42 8.27
C GLN A 68 0.83 1.83 6.96
N GLU A 69 0.64 0.50 6.89
CA GLU A 69 0.08 -0.16 5.72
C GLU A 69 -1.32 0.37 5.42
N LEU A 70 -2.19 0.43 6.44
CA LEU A 70 -3.54 0.98 6.32
C LEU A 70 -3.53 2.45 5.91
N CYS A 71 -2.65 3.27 6.51
CA CYS A 71 -2.50 4.67 6.13
C CYS A 71 -2.10 4.83 4.66
N LEU A 72 -1.17 4.01 4.15
CA LEU A 72 -0.74 4.06 2.75
C LEU A 72 -1.83 3.58 1.79
N ILE A 73 -2.60 2.54 2.15
CA ILE A 73 -3.77 2.09 1.38
C ILE A 73 -4.77 3.24 1.22
N LEU A 74 -5.13 3.89 2.33
CA LEU A 74 -6.10 4.98 2.31
C LEU A 74 -5.57 6.21 1.56
N ALA A 75 -4.29 6.54 1.71
CA ALA A 75 -3.66 7.65 0.99
C ALA A 75 -3.64 7.41 -0.53
N LEU A 76 -3.29 6.20 -0.97
CA LEU A 76 -3.29 5.84 -2.39
C LEU A 76 -4.73 5.84 -2.95
N TRP A 77 -5.69 5.28 -2.22
CA TRP A 77 -7.10 5.29 -2.60
C TRP A 77 -7.62 6.73 -2.78
N CYS A 78 -7.42 7.61 -1.80
CA CYS A 78 -7.81 9.02 -1.90
C CYS A 78 -7.13 9.73 -3.07
N THR A 79 -5.87 9.42 -3.35
CA THR A 79 -5.15 10.00 -4.50
C THR A 79 -5.77 9.55 -5.83
N LEU A 80 -6.16 8.27 -5.97
CA LEU A 80 -6.82 7.75 -7.16
C LEU A 80 -8.21 8.36 -7.38
N LEU A 81 -8.92 8.70 -6.31
CA LEU A 81 -10.22 9.39 -6.39
C LEU A 81 -10.12 10.85 -6.86
N LEU A 82 -8.98 11.50 -6.65
CA LEU A 82 -8.75 12.90 -7.04
C LEU A 82 -8.25 13.06 -8.48
N LEU A 83 -7.78 11.98 -9.11
CA LEU A 83 -7.27 11.95 -10.49
C LEU A 83 -8.39 11.76 -11.51
#